data_AF-A0A7R9XX86-F1
#
_entry.id   AF-A0A7R9XX86-F1
#
_cell.length_a   1.000
_cell.length_b   1.000
_cell.length_c   1.000
_cell.angle_alpha   90.00
_cell.angle_beta   90.00
_cell.angle_gamma   90.00
#
_symmetry.space_group_name_H-M   'P 1'
#
loop_
_entity.id
_entity.type
_entity.pdbx_description
1 polymer ?
#
loop_
_entity_poly.entity_id
_entity_poly.type
_entity_poly.pdbx_seq_one_letter_code
_entity_poly.pdbx_strand_id
1 'polypeptide(L)'
;MATLAELTASLTTLRIAYDPALVPPGGAEVVSACVSPVSGEGRMTAEPAGRKFHEKAMRAAGLLSADDIAAAAAKAEAKAAAKLRAERTPSTPLSNRGSVASFGAIENDDPESQENDASYKGPKELIRVGNREWPDLYDVIGLGRERYLATEKQIRDEYKRRSLWLHPDKCGVANASEEDKEKIEARFKNLQLALETLTDTKRRREYDSVDAPPTKLPSDLSPETFFDVAVPAFKSLAMFFDGKQDANKFIEADPDAPFERVRKMYEFWAKFKSWREFPANDEEDLEQAEDRYARREMERENKAKREKEKKLDTKKIKTFVERAEAADPRVIKKKLEEKEAREAKKHAKGAGRREAEEAAKKEAEAAAAAAAKAAEDDKLAKANAKKELEKQKKALRKEKARLREIASTAEGWVGHPGEEDVEELCGALSFDAIKTLCDAAEGADAGVVVEGLCKALAGIESAKSDARKQAAEEAAKRVAAEKASSDGGGAAKSEPWDDEDELKLLDKACNQKFPMGTKERWERVGEYLTEHGPRARTAKEVMVRYKAGL
;
A
#
# COMPACT_ATOMS: atom_id res chain seq x y z
N MET A 1 -48.08 83.80 -18.54
CA MET A 1 -46.76 84.24 -18.06
C MET A 1 -46.84 84.23 -16.54
N ALA A 2 -45.98 83.46 -15.88
CA ALA A 2 -46.15 83.06 -14.46
C ALA A 2 -46.14 84.24 -13.48
N THR A 3 -46.90 84.11 -12.39
CA THR A 3 -47.01 85.14 -11.34
C THR A 3 -45.91 84.99 -10.28
N LEU A 4 -45.56 86.10 -9.62
CA LEU A 4 -44.50 86.17 -8.61
C LEU A 4 -44.82 85.36 -7.32
N ALA A 5 -46.09 85.00 -7.08
CA ALA A 5 -46.52 84.16 -5.97
C ALA A 5 -46.33 82.65 -6.25
N GLU A 6 -46.34 82.25 -7.52
CA GLU A 6 -46.17 80.84 -7.94
C GLU A 6 -44.70 80.38 -7.94
N LEU A 7 -43.75 81.31 -7.88
CA LEU A 7 -42.30 81.02 -7.88
C LEU A 7 -41.67 80.90 -6.48
N THR A 8 -42.41 81.20 -5.41
CA THR A 8 -41.84 81.25 -4.04
C THR A 8 -42.58 80.42 -2.99
N ALA A 9 -43.73 79.83 -3.30
CA ALA A 9 -44.51 79.03 -2.34
C ALA A 9 -44.07 77.54 -2.23
N SER A 10 -43.20 77.04 -3.11
CA SER A 10 -42.97 75.60 -3.31
C SER A 10 -41.64 75.04 -2.78
N LEU A 11 -40.97 75.68 -1.82
CA LEU A 11 -39.65 75.22 -1.36
C LEU A 11 -39.42 75.18 0.17
N THR A 12 -40.47 75.12 1.00
CA THR A 12 -40.28 75.06 2.47
C THR A 12 -41.08 74.00 3.21
N THR A 13 -41.85 73.15 2.53
CA THR A 13 -42.39 71.94 3.19
C THR A 13 -42.65 70.88 2.14
N LEU A 14 -41.75 69.89 2.03
CA LEU A 14 -42.04 68.63 1.35
C LEU A 14 -43.08 67.87 2.19
N ARG A 15 -44.35 68.25 2.09
CA ARG A 15 -45.46 67.43 2.55
C ARG A 15 -45.64 66.36 1.50
N ILE A 16 -45.07 65.18 1.74
CA ILE A 16 -45.56 63.96 1.12
C ILE A 16 -47.05 63.93 1.44
N ALA A 17 -47.92 63.84 0.42
CA ALA A 17 -49.36 63.79 0.64
C ALA A 17 -49.67 62.64 1.62
N TYR A 18 -50.15 62.99 2.80
CA TYR A 18 -50.46 62.07 3.88
C TYR A 18 -51.94 62.20 4.19
N ASP A 19 -52.66 61.09 4.07
CA ASP A 19 -54.08 61.01 4.41
C ASP A 19 -54.23 60.28 5.76
N PRO A 20 -54.62 60.99 6.85
CA PRO A 20 -54.78 60.40 8.17
C PRO A 20 -55.89 59.34 8.23
N ALA A 21 -56.80 59.29 7.24
CA ALA A 21 -57.83 58.27 7.17
C ALA A 21 -57.31 56.88 6.76
N LEU A 22 -56.08 56.81 6.22
CA LEU A 22 -55.45 55.55 5.79
C LEU A 22 -54.63 54.88 6.90
N VAL A 23 -54.64 55.39 8.12
CA VAL A 23 -53.98 54.74 9.27
C VAL A 23 -54.81 53.54 9.72
N PRO A 24 -54.25 52.31 9.70
CA PRO A 24 -54.97 51.12 10.15
C PRO A 24 -55.35 51.21 11.64
N PRO A 25 -56.46 50.59 12.08
CA PRO A 25 -56.85 50.58 13.49
C PRO A 25 -55.75 49.96 14.35
N GLY A 26 -55.14 50.76 15.23
CA GLY A 26 -53.99 50.40 16.07
C GLY A 26 -52.64 50.98 15.63
N GLY A 27 -52.58 51.70 14.49
CA GLY A 27 -51.39 52.45 14.06
C GLY A 27 -51.26 53.80 14.79
N ALA A 28 -50.02 54.29 14.96
CA ALA A 28 -49.72 55.60 15.53
C ALA A 28 -49.05 56.51 14.49
N GLU A 29 -49.49 57.77 14.41
CA GLU A 29 -48.86 58.80 13.59
C GLU A 29 -47.71 59.46 14.36
N VAL A 30 -46.53 59.59 13.75
CA VAL A 30 -45.37 60.28 14.34
C VAL A 30 -44.86 61.34 13.36
N VAL A 31 -45.19 62.59 13.63
CA VAL A 31 -44.74 63.75 12.84
C VAL A 31 -43.56 64.40 13.54
N SER A 32 -42.41 64.48 12.87
CA SER A 32 -41.22 65.15 13.39
C SER A 32 -40.71 66.18 12.38
N ALA A 33 -40.60 67.44 12.79
CA ALA A 33 -39.98 68.48 12.00
C ALA A 33 -38.45 68.41 12.17
N CYS A 34 -37.74 68.02 11.11
CA CYS A 34 -36.28 68.10 11.06
C CYS A 34 -35.88 69.38 10.33
N VAL A 35 -35.28 70.34 11.06
CA VAL A 35 -34.85 71.63 10.51
C VAL A 35 -33.58 71.50 9.63
N SER A 36 -32.92 70.33 9.64
CA SER A 36 -31.75 70.04 8.81
C SER A 36 -31.64 68.54 8.47
N PRO A 37 -31.02 68.17 7.33
CA PRO A 37 -30.78 66.77 6.97
C PRO A 37 -29.94 66.05 8.03
N VAL A 38 -30.25 64.78 8.32
CA VAL A 38 -29.51 63.99 9.32
C VAL A 38 -28.21 63.49 8.69
N SER A 39 -27.08 63.57 9.41
CA SER A 39 -25.76 63.19 8.87
C SER A 39 -25.68 61.70 8.54
N GLY A 40 -25.43 61.39 7.26
CA GLY A 40 -25.24 60.02 6.75
C GLY A 40 -23.77 59.57 6.85
N GLU A 41 -23.53 58.25 6.84
CA GLU A 41 -22.19 57.68 6.64
C GLU A 41 -22.09 57.06 5.25
N GLY A 42 -21.02 57.40 4.53
CA GLY A 42 -20.79 56.98 3.14
C GLY A 42 -20.70 58.15 2.18
N ARG A 43 -20.88 57.90 0.88
CA ARG A 43 -20.65 58.89 -0.21
C ARG A 43 -21.66 60.05 -0.22
N MET A 44 -22.71 60.01 0.61
CA MET A 44 -23.66 61.10 0.82
C MET A 44 -23.64 61.51 2.29
N THR A 45 -23.39 62.80 2.56
CA THR A 45 -23.19 63.38 3.89
C THR A 45 -24.48 63.84 4.58
N ALA A 46 -25.63 63.71 3.91
CA ALA A 46 -26.93 64.17 4.39
C ALA A 46 -28.07 63.29 3.85
N GLU A 47 -28.85 62.65 4.73
CA GLU A 47 -30.06 61.92 4.36
C GLU A 47 -31.32 62.68 4.85
N PRO A 48 -32.25 63.04 3.94
CA PRO A 48 -33.48 63.74 4.33
C PRO A 48 -34.56 62.82 4.94
N ALA A 49 -34.63 61.54 4.52
CA ALA A 49 -35.62 60.57 5.02
C ALA A 49 -35.14 59.12 4.85
N GLY A 50 -33.98 58.80 5.43
CA GLY A 50 -33.36 57.47 5.36
C GLY A 50 -33.37 56.72 6.68
N ARG A 51 -32.45 55.76 6.82
CA ARG A 51 -32.41 54.81 7.95
C ARG A 51 -32.28 55.50 9.31
N LYS A 52 -31.46 56.56 9.39
CA LYS A 52 -31.25 57.31 10.64
C LYS A 52 -32.47 58.14 11.05
N PHE A 53 -33.26 58.62 10.09
CA PHE A 53 -34.53 59.29 10.39
C PHE A 53 -35.53 58.30 10.98
N HIS A 54 -35.61 57.10 10.39
CA HIS A 54 -36.45 56.01 10.90
C HIS A 54 -36.06 55.57 12.31
N GLU A 55 -34.77 55.38 12.61
CA GLU A 55 -34.29 55.07 13.96
C GLU A 55 -34.64 56.16 14.99
N LYS A 56 -34.53 57.44 14.60
CA LYS A 56 -34.88 58.57 15.47
C LYS A 56 -36.39 58.63 15.74
N ALA A 57 -37.22 58.37 14.73
CA ALA A 57 -38.66 58.29 14.89
C ALA A 57 -39.09 57.12 15.80
N MET A 58 -38.45 55.96 15.65
CA MET A 58 -38.73 54.79 16.49
C MET A 58 -38.27 54.97 17.94
N ARG A 59 -37.17 55.71 18.19
CA ARG A 59 -36.78 56.15 19.54
C ARG A 59 -37.81 57.09 20.16
N ALA A 60 -38.29 58.08 19.40
CA ALA A 60 -39.29 59.04 19.89
C ALA A 60 -40.63 58.35 20.20
N ALA A 61 -40.98 57.29 19.47
CA ALA A 61 -42.15 56.44 19.71
C ALA A 61 -41.95 55.40 20.83
N GLY A 62 -40.76 55.32 21.46
CA GLY A 62 -40.48 54.37 22.54
C GLY A 62 -40.35 52.89 22.10
N LEU A 63 -40.24 52.63 20.79
CA LEU A 63 -40.20 51.28 20.19
C LEU A 63 -38.77 50.72 20.05
N LEU A 64 -37.75 51.51 20.37
CA LEU A 64 -36.34 51.14 20.30
C LEU A 64 -35.67 51.52 21.63
N SER A 65 -35.33 50.51 22.43
CA SER A 65 -34.66 50.71 23.72
C SER A 65 -33.17 51.02 23.54
N ALA A 66 -32.54 51.64 24.55
CA ALA A 66 -31.10 51.92 24.50
C ALA A 66 -30.26 50.62 24.39
N ASP A 67 -30.76 49.52 24.95
CA ASP A 67 -30.07 48.22 24.97
C ASP A 67 -30.09 47.52 23.60
N ASP A 68 -31.17 47.67 22.83
CA ASP A 68 -31.26 47.14 21.45
C ASP A 68 -30.25 47.82 20.51
N ILE A 69 -29.90 49.07 20.81
CA ILE A 69 -28.93 49.85 20.04
C ILE A 69 -27.51 49.48 20.42
N ALA A 70 -27.24 49.22 21.70
CA ALA A 70 -25.97 48.66 22.13
C ALA A 70 -25.71 47.28 21.50
N ALA A 71 -26.75 46.43 21.40
CA ALA A 71 -26.66 45.14 20.72
C ALA A 71 -26.42 45.28 19.21
N ALA A 72 -27.09 46.23 18.54
CA ALA A 72 -26.87 46.51 17.12
C ALA A 72 -25.49 47.13 16.83
N ALA A 73 -25.00 48.00 17.72
CA ALA A 73 -23.66 48.59 17.65
C ALA A 73 -22.58 47.52 17.87
N ALA A 74 -22.72 46.64 18.87
CA ALA A 74 -21.81 45.53 19.10
C ALA A 74 -21.77 44.56 17.91
N LYS A 75 -22.92 44.32 17.25
CA LYS A 75 -23.00 43.49 16.04
C LYS A 75 -22.38 44.17 14.82
N ALA A 76 -22.45 45.51 14.74
CA ALA A 76 -21.78 46.31 13.70
C ALA A 76 -20.27 46.38 13.93
N GLU A 77 -19.81 46.53 15.17
CA GLU A 77 -18.40 46.46 15.56
C GLU A 77 -17.83 45.06 15.33
N ALA A 78 -18.56 44.00 15.64
CA ALA A 78 -18.15 42.63 15.33
C ALA A 78 -18.05 42.40 13.81
N LYS A 79 -18.94 43.00 13.01
CA LYS A 79 -18.91 42.94 11.54
C LYS A 79 -17.78 43.81 10.95
N ALA A 80 -17.46 44.93 11.58
CA ALA A 80 -16.31 45.78 11.24
C ALA A 80 -14.99 45.10 11.60
N ALA A 81 -14.91 44.44 12.76
CA ALA A 81 -13.76 43.64 13.17
C ALA A 81 -13.57 42.40 12.27
N ALA A 82 -14.67 41.76 11.82
CA ALA A 82 -14.62 40.69 10.83
C ALA A 82 -14.16 41.19 9.45
N LYS A 83 -14.53 42.42 9.06
CA LYS A 83 -14.04 43.09 7.85
C LYS A 83 -12.55 43.45 7.96
N LEU A 84 -12.11 43.95 9.11
CA LEU A 84 -10.70 44.26 9.41
C LEU A 84 -9.84 42.98 9.45
N ARG A 85 -10.41 41.86 9.91
CA ARG A 85 -9.77 40.54 9.90
C ARG A 85 -9.76 39.90 8.51
N ALA A 86 -10.73 40.22 7.65
CA ALA A 86 -10.76 39.83 6.24
C ALA A 86 -9.82 40.69 5.36
N GLU A 87 -9.55 41.94 5.76
CA GLU A 87 -8.53 42.81 5.14
C GLU A 87 -7.11 42.47 5.62
N ARG A 88 -6.97 41.58 6.62
CA ARG A 88 -5.67 41.08 7.11
C ARG A 88 -5.29 39.77 6.41
N THR A 89 -5.07 39.88 5.11
CA THR A 89 -4.18 39.01 4.32
C THR A 89 -3.03 39.86 3.80
N PRO A 90 -1.77 39.40 3.77
CA PRO A 90 -0.62 40.22 3.39
C PRO A 90 -0.52 40.31 1.87
N SER A 91 -1.51 40.91 1.22
CA SER A 91 -1.49 41.35 -0.16
C SER A 91 -2.81 42.05 -0.45
N THR A 92 -2.88 43.36 -0.23
CA THR A 92 -3.82 44.20 -0.96
C THR A 92 -3.01 45.37 -1.51
N PRO A 93 -2.98 45.56 -2.84
CA PRO A 93 -2.10 46.53 -3.46
C PRO A 93 -2.58 47.95 -3.15
N LEU A 94 -1.65 48.81 -2.76
CA LEU A 94 -1.80 50.28 -2.75
C LEU A 94 -2.12 50.75 -4.17
N SER A 95 -3.38 50.73 -4.55
CA SER A 95 -3.84 51.18 -5.87
C SER A 95 -5.29 51.64 -5.79
N ASN A 96 -5.52 52.82 -5.20
CA ASN A 96 -6.29 53.86 -5.89
C ASN A 96 -6.18 55.21 -5.15
N ARG A 97 -5.12 55.96 -5.40
CA ARG A 97 -5.13 57.42 -5.19
C ARG A 97 -4.17 58.10 -6.17
N GLY A 98 -4.48 57.94 -7.45
CA GLY A 98 -3.92 58.73 -8.53
C GLY A 98 -4.98 59.69 -9.07
N SER A 99 -5.22 60.80 -8.39
CA SER A 99 -5.63 62.03 -9.06
C SER A 99 -4.47 63.01 -8.94
N VAL A 100 -4.09 63.60 -10.06
CA VAL A 100 -2.88 64.41 -10.34
C VAL A 100 -2.86 65.76 -9.58
N ALA A 101 -3.32 65.79 -8.33
CA ALA A 101 -3.50 67.01 -7.54
C ALA A 101 -2.72 67.01 -6.20
N SER A 102 -1.88 66.02 -5.89
CA SER A 102 -1.07 66.01 -4.66
C SER A 102 0.41 66.36 -4.85
N PHE A 103 0.78 67.02 -5.96
CA PHE A 103 2.17 67.41 -6.22
C PHE A 103 2.68 68.53 -5.28
N GLY A 104 1.82 69.08 -4.42
CA GLY A 104 2.15 70.15 -3.47
C GLY A 104 2.28 69.74 -2.00
N ALA A 105 2.31 68.45 -1.68
CA ALA A 105 2.50 67.96 -0.30
C ALA A 105 3.84 67.21 -0.10
N ILE A 106 4.78 67.37 -1.03
CA ILE A 106 6.09 66.71 -1.03
C ILE A 106 7.12 67.62 -0.34
N GLU A 107 6.90 67.96 0.93
CA GLU A 107 7.91 68.69 1.72
C GLU A 107 8.31 67.96 3.02
N ASN A 108 7.69 66.84 3.40
CA ASN A 108 8.02 66.18 4.68
C ASN A 108 7.93 64.64 4.70
N ASP A 109 7.89 63.95 3.56
CA ASP A 109 8.02 62.47 3.55
C ASP A 109 9.47 62.10 3.26
N ASP A 110 10.20 61.70 4.31
CA ASP A 110 11.52 61.10 4.19
C ASP A 110 11.42 59.80 3.37
N PRO A 111 12.16 59.65 2.25
CA PRO A 111 12.14 58.43 1.44
C PRO A 111 12.68 57.18 2.17
N GLU A 112 13.36 57.35 3.31
CA GLU A 112 13.76 56.27 4.23
C GLU A 112 12.63 55.91 5.22
N SER A 113 11.59 56.75 5.36
CA SER A 113 10.40 56.46 6.17
C SER A 113 9.45 55.51 5.42
N GLN A 114 9.81 54.24 5.34
CA GLN A 114 8.78 53.21 5.20
C GLN A 114 7.93 53.24 6.48
N GLU A 115 6.81 53.97 6.48
CA GLU A 115 5.85 54.12 7.60
C GLU A 115 5.96 52.96 8.60
N ASN A 116 6.58 53.23 9.75
CA ASN A 116 6.98 52.24 10.75
C ASN A 116 5.83 51.28 11.12
N ASP A 117 5.78 50.12 10.47
CA ASP A 117 5.06 48.96 10.94
C ASP A 117 6.08 48.13 11.72
N ALA A 118 5.68 47.64 12.90
CA ALA A 118 6.56 46.98 13.86
C ALA A 118 7.24 45.70 13.31
N SER A 119 6.87 45.24 12.12
CA SER A 119 7.43 44.05 11.46
C SER A 119 8.62 44.30 10.54
N TYR A 120 8.90 45.54 10.10
CA TYR A 120 10.05 45.83 9.22
C TYR A 120 11.32 45.96 10.06
N LYS A 121 12.34 45.14 9.74
CA LYS A 121 13.58 45.02 10.53
C LYS A 121 14.75 45.85 9.99
N GLY A 122 14.49 46.73 9.01
CA GLY A 122 15.53 47.48 8.31
C GLY A 122 16.13 46.74 7.12
N PRO A 123 17.06 47.39 6.40
CA PRO A 123 17.81 46.80 5.30
C PRO A 123 18.59 45.57 5.78
N LYS A 124 18.63 44.49 5.00
CA LYS A 124 19.56 43.40 5.30
C LYS A 124 21.00 43.82 5.00
N GLU A 125 21.94 43.25 5.74
CA GLU A 125 23.37 43.32 5.40
C GLU A 125 23.62 42.76 3.99
N LEU A 126 24.72 43.19 3.37
CA LEU A 126 25.12 42.68 2.06
C LEU A 126 25.17 41.14 2.09
N ILE A 127 24.46 40.53 1.17
CA ILE A 127 24.40 39.08 1.08
C ILE A 127 25.68 38.63 0.37
N ARG A 128 26.62 38.12 1.17
CA ARG A 128 27.88 37.55 0.67
C ARG A 128 27.69 36.08 0.36
N VAL A 129 27.83 35.69 -0.90
CA VAL A 129 27.82 34.27 -1.25
C VAL A 129 28.94 33.99 -2.24
N GLY A 130 29.88 33.12 -1.83
CA GLY A 130 31.13 32.93 -2.55
C GLY A 130 31.94 34.21 -2.60
N ASN A 131 32.43 34.56 -3.79
CA ASN A 131 33.19 35.80 -4.05
C ASN A 131 32.29 36.98 -4.47
N ARG A 132 30.96 36.81 -4.49
CA ARG A 132 30.02 37.85 -4.94
C ARG A 132 29.27 38.46 -3.75
N GLU A 133 29.16 39.77 -3.77
CA GLU A 133 28.38 40.55 -2.81
C GLU A 133 27.09 41.04 -3.49
N TRP A 134 25.95 40.82 -2.85
CA TRP A 134 24.65 41.22 -3.34
C TRP A 134 24.03 42.26 -2.39
N PRO A 135 23.73 43.47 -2.85
CA PRO A 135 22.99 44.45 -2.05
C PRO A 135 21.53 44.02 -1.87
N ASP A 136 20.84 44.55 -0.85
CA ASP A 136 19.39 44.33 -0.65
C ASP A 136 18.58 45.15 -1.68
N LEU A 137 18.39 44.58 -2.88
CA LEU A 137 17.71 45.22 -4.00
C LEU A 137 16.23 45.50 -3.72
N TYR A 138 15.57 44.64 -2.93
CA TYR A 138 14.18 44.87 -2.52
C TYR A 138 14.08 46.07 -1.58
N ASP A 139 15.01 46.17 -0.65
CA ASP A 139 15.08 47.33 0.24
C ASP A 139 15.37 48.63 -0.52
N VAL A 140 16.30 48.58 -1.50
CA VAL A 140 16.64 49.74 -2.36
C VAL A 140 15.47 50.23 -3.21
N ILE A 141 14.56 49.36 -3.66
CA ILE A 141 13.31 49.77 -4.35
C ILE A 141 12.20 50.16 -3.37
N GLY A 142 12.27 49.68 -2.13
CA GLY A 142 11.30 50.00 -1.08
C GLY A 142 10.24 48.94 -0.90
N LEU A 143 10.53 47.75 -1.40
CA LEU A 143 9.74 46.54 -1.28
C LEU A 143 10.39 45.55 -0.31
N GLY A 144 11.17 46.06 0.67
CA GLY A 144 11.84 45.25 1.68
C GLY A 144 10.88 44.41 2.54
N ARG A 145 9.59 44.76 2.56
CA ARG A 145 8.51 44.00 3.22
C ARG A 145 8.01 42.85 2.35
N GLU A 146 7.65 43.13 1.11
CA GLU A 146 7.07 42.18 0.19
C GLU A 146 8.11 41.20 -0.37
N ARG A 147 9.35 41.64 -0.58
CA ARG A 147 10.47 40.86 -1.14
C ARG A 147 10.03 40.02 -2.34
N TYR A 148 10.23 38.71 -2.30
CA TYR A 148 9.86 37.78 -3.37
C TYR A 148 8.35 37.73 -3.68
N LEU A 149 7.48 38.21 -2.77
CA LEU A 149 6.03 38.30 -2.99
C LEU A 149 5.62 39.54 -3.82
N ALA A 150 6.54 40.48 -4.05
CA ALA A 150 6.23 41.69 -4.81
C ALA A 150 5.87 41.37 -6.28
N THR A 151 4.77 41.95 -6.76
CA THR A 151 4.40 41.82 -8.18
C THR A 151 5.29 42.68 -9.07
N GLU A 152 5.45 42.28 -10.33
CA GLU A 152 6.25 43.05 -11.30
C GLU A 152 5.73 44.49 -11.48
N LYS A 153 4.41 44.67 -11.42
CA LYS A 153 3.79 46.01 -11.46
C LYS A 153 4.21 46.86 -10.26
N GLN A 154 4.19 46.30 -9.05
CA GLN A 154 4.65 46.99 -7.84
C GLN A 154 6.12 47.39 -7.95
N ILE A 155 6.98 46.50 -8.45
CA ILE A 155 8.41 46.78 -8.64
C ILE A 155 8.60 47.97 -9.59
N ARG A 156 7.91 47.99 -10.73
CA ARG A 156 8.01 49.10 -11.69
C ARG A 156 7.43 50.40 -11.15
N ASP A 157 6.32 50.35 -10.42
CA ASP A 157 5.65 51.54 -9.89
C ASP A 157 6.45 52.16 -8.73
N GLU A 158 7.00 51.36 -7.82
CA GLU A 158 7.87 51.85 -6.74
C GLU A 158 9.22 52.33 -7.26
N TYR A 159 9.80 51.65 -8.27
CA TYR A 159 10.99 52.15 -8.95
C TYR A 159 10.75 53.55 -9.53
N LYS A 160 9.65 53.78 -10.24
CA LYS A 160 9.32 55.10 -10.81
C LYS A 160 9.19 56.17 -9.74
N ARG A 161 8.59 55.84 -8.59
CA ARG A 161 8.54 56.77 -7.46
C ARG A 161 9.95 57.04 -6.98
N ARG A 162 10.66 56.01 -6.53
CA ARG A 162 12.01 56.12 -5.96
C ARG A 162 13.03 56.77 -6.89
N SER A 163 12.95 56.54 -8.20
CA SER A 163 13.84 57.17 -9.18
C SER A 163 13.66 58.68 -9.26
N LEU A 164 12.46 59.19 -8.97
CA LEU A 164 12.20 60.64 -8.91
C LEU A 164 12.74 61.27 -7.61
N TRP A 165 12.80 60.50 -6.51
CA TRP A 165 13.30 60.96 -5.22
C TRP A 165 14.83 60.87 -5.14
N LEU A 166 15.41 59.75 -5.59
CA LEU A 166 16.84 59.43 -5.53
C LEU A 166 17.60 59.92 -6.77
N HIS A 167 16.99 60.74 -7.63
CA HIS A 167 17.68 61.25 -8.81
C HIS A 167 18.79 62.22 -8.38
N PRO A 168 20.04 62.07 -8.87
CA PRO A 168 21.16 62.91 -8.44
C PRO A 168 20.89 64.42 -8.65
N ASP A 169 20.18 64.79 -9.71
CA ASP A 169 19.78 66.19 -9.98
C ASP A 169 18.83 66.78 -8.92
N LYS A 170 18.02 65.95 -8.25
CA LYS A 170 17.04 66.40 -7.25
C LYS A 170 17.53 66.29 -5.80
N CYS A 171 18.54 65.47 -5.54
CA CYS A 171 19.14 65.30 -4.22
C CYS A 171 20.19 66.36 -3.87
N GLY A 172 20.26 67.48 -4.60
CA GLY A 172 21.13 68.60 -4.24
C GLY A 172 22.63 68.31 -4.36
N VAL A 173 23.03 67.48 -5.34
CA VAL A 173 24.44 67.16 -5.63
C VAL A 173 25.30 68.43 -5.80
N ALA A 174 24.72 69.55 -6.23
CA ALA A 174 25.42 70.83 -6.37
C ALA A 174 25.98 71.42 -5.06
N ASN A 175 25.42 71.07 -3.88
CA ASN A 175 25.82 71.61 -2.57
C ASN A 175 26.31 70.54 -1.58
N ALA A 176 26.43 69.28 -2.02
CA ALA A 176 26.83 68.15 -1.18
C ALA A 176 28.37 67.98 -1.14
N SER A 177 28.89 67.44 -0.03
CA SER A 177 30.30 66.98 0.06
C SER A 177 30.58 65.92 -1.03
N GLU A 178 31.81 65.82 -1.52
CA GLU A 178 32.21 64.79 -2.52
C GLU A 178 31.80 63.37 -2.07
N GLU A 179 31.92 63.06 -0.78
CA GLU A 179 31.50 61.77 -0.20
C GLU A 179 29.98 61.54 -0.28
N ASP A 180 29.18 62.60 -0.19
CA ASP A 180 27.72 62.49 -0.23
C ASP A 180 27.21 62.41 -1.67
N LYS A 181 27.90 63.06 -2.61
CA LYS A 181 27.68 62.86 -4.05
C LYS A 181 27.90 61.40 -4.44
N GLU A 182 29.00 60.80 -4.01
CA GLU A 182 29.31 59.39 -4.27
C GLU A 182 28.24 58.46 -3.68
N LYS A 183 27.75 58.71 -2.46
CA LYS A 183 26.67 57.93 -1.84
C LYS A 183 25.35 58.06 -2.62
N ILE A 184 24.98 59.26 -3.06
CA ILE A 184 23.77 59.51 -3.85
C ILE A 184 23.86 58.77 -5.20
N GLU A 185 24.98 58.88 -5.89
CA GLU A 185 25.22 58.17 -7.14
C GLU A 185 25.21 56.65 -6.96
N ALA A 186 25.84 56.14 -5.89
CA ALA A 186 25.83 54.72 -5.56
C ALA A 186 24.42 54.21 -5.26
N ARG A 187 23.60 54.97 -4.51
CA ARG A 187 22.19 54.64 -4.25
C ARG A 187 21.38 54.58 -5.55
N PHE A 188 21.58 55.53 -6.46
CA PHE A 188 20.89 55.53 -7.76
C PHE A 188 21.35 54.38 -8.68
N LYS A 189 22.64 54.06 -8.69
CA LYS A 189 23.20 52.88 -9.39
C LYS A 189 22.58 51.58 -8.86
N ASN A 190 22.50 51.43 -7.53
CA ASN A 190 21.83 50.27 -6.91
C ASN A 190 20.34 50.21 -7.26
N LEU A 191 19.66 51.35 -7.37
CA LEU A 191 18.25 51.43 -7.77
C LEU A 191 18.04 50.95 -9.22
N GLN A 192 18.94 51.32 -10.14
CA GLN A 192 18.93 50.83 -11.51
C GLN A 192 19.19 49.33 -11.59
N LEU A 193 20.20 48.84 -10.85
CA LEU A 193 20.52 47.42 -10.74
C LEU A 193 19.34 46.61 -10.19
N ALA A 194 18.63 47.17 -9.20
CA ALA A 194 17.46 46.55 -8.61
C ALA A 194 16.34 46.39 -9.64
N LEU A 195 16.06 47.41 -10.47
CA LEU A 195 15.07 47.28 -11.53
C LEU A 195 15.48 46.23 -12.57
N GLU A 196 16.72 46.26 -13.04
CA GLU A 196 17.22 45.32 -14.05
C GLU A 196 17.12 43.87 -13.57
N THR A 197 17.48 43.63 -12.31
CA THR A 197 17.49 42.29 -11.71
C THR A 197 16.08 41.81 -11.37
N LEU A 198 15.25 42.66 -10.75
CA LEU A 198 13.92 42.28 -10.27
C LEU A 198 12.82 42.29 -11.36
N THR A 199 13.07 42.93 -12.51
CA THR A 199 12.16 42.88 -13.67
C THR A 199 12.39 41.63 -14.51
N ASP A 200 13.63 41.18 -14.68
CA ASP A 200 13.91 39.93 -15.40
C ASP A 200 13.58 38.71 -14.52
N THR A 201 12.62 37.92 -14.96
CA THR A 201 12.18 36.68 -14.28
C THR A 201 13.32 35.72 -13.92
N LYS A 202 14.37 35.62 -14.75
CA LYS A 202 15.47 34.69 -14.51
C LYS A 202 16.44 35.24 -13.47
N ARG A 203 16.88 36.49 -13.64
CA ARG A 203 17.77 37.18 -12.70
C ARG A 203 17.12 37.37 -11.33
N ARG A 204 15.81 37.63 -11.31
CA ARG A 204 15.01 37.68 -10.08
C ARG A 204 15.04 36.35 -9.33
N ARG A 205 14.87 35.22 -10.02
CA ARG A 205 14.98 33.88 -9.37
C ARG A 205 16.38 33.61 -8.82
N GLU A 206 17.41 34.01 -9.55
CA GLU A 206 18.81 33.89 -9.08
C GLU A 206 19.03 34.72 -7.81
N TYR A 207 18.55 35.96 -7.80
CA TYR A 207 18.61 36.84 -6.64
C TYR A 207 17.76 36.33 -5.46
N ASP A 208 16.51 35.94 -5.70
CA ASP A 208 15.60 35.42 -4.67
C ASP A 208 16.13 34.13 -4.04
N SER A 209 16.90 33.33 -4.79
CA SER A 209 17.54 32.12 -4.26
C SER A 209 18.67 32.43 -3.26
N VAL A 210 19.30 33.60 -3.42
CA VAL A 210 20.38 34.13 -2.57
C VAL A 210 19.82 34.93 -1.38
N ASP A 211 18.80 35.77 -1.57
CA ASP A 211 18.13 36.51 -0.49
C ASP A 211 17.29 35.63 0.44
N ALA A 212 16.89 34.44 -0.04
CA ALA A 212 16.08 33.53 0.73
C ALA A 212 16.76 33.08 2.03
N PRO A 213 16.01 32.97 3.14
CA PRO A 213 16.54 32.45 4.39
C PRO A 213 17.12 31.04 4.23
N PRO A 214 18.16 30.68 5.01
CA PRO A 214 18.75 29.35 4.95
C PRO A 214 17.70 28.27 5.23
N THR A 215 17.62 27.29 4.33
CA THR A 215 16.74 26.13 4.44
C THR A 215 17.22 25.22 5.56
N LYS A 216 16.70 25.44 6.78
CA LYS A 216 16.98 24.61 7.95
C LYS A 216 16.13 23.34 7.90
N LEU A 217 16.65 22.30 7.23
CA LEU A 217 16.02 20.98 7.21
C LEU A 217 16.51 20.15 8.41
N PRO A 218 15.61 19.75 9.32
CA PRO A 218 15.98 18.97 10.51
C PRO A 218 16.50 17.59 10.11
N SER A 219 17.57 17.15 10.77
CA SER A 219 18.14 15.81 10.59
C SER A 219 17.35 14.76 11.36
N ASP A 220 17.12 15.07 12.65
CA ASP A 220 16.49 14.18 13.62
C ASP A 220 15.03 14.57 13.80
N LEU A 221 14.12 13.68 13.36
CA LEU A 221 12.68 13.84 13.56
C LEU A 221 12.19 12.74 14.49
N SER A 222 11.60 13.15 15.61
CA SER A 222 10.89 12.26 16.54
C SER A 222 9.39 12.38 16.30
N PRO A 223 8.60 11.31 16.51
CA PRO A 223 7.13 11.38 16.45
C PRO A 223 6.53 12.44 17.37
N GLU A 224 7.16 12.72 18.52
CA GLU A 224 6.67 13.67 19.52
C GLU A 224 6.85 15.13 19.09
N THR A 225 7.96 15.44 18.43
CA THR A 225 8.32 16.81 17.99
C THR A 225 8.06 17.03 16.49
N PHE A 226 7.44 16.06 15.82
CA PHE A 226 7.24 16.07 14.39
C PHE A 226 6.52 17.34 13.92
N PHE A 227 5.40 17.70 14.54
CA PHE A 227 4.59 18.84 14.10
C PHE A 227 5.32 20.18 14.30
N ASP A 228 6.02 20.35 15.41
CA ASP A 228 6.71 21.60 15.72
C ASP A 228 7.95 21.84 14.86
N VAL A 229 8.60 20.77 14.39
CA VAL A 229 9.87 20.85 13.67
C VAL A 229 9.70 20.60 12.16
N ALA A 230 8.90 19.61 11.77
CA ALA A 230 8.72 19.25 10.36
C ALA A 230 7.80 20.23 9.62
N VAL A 231 6.71 20.70 10.24
CA VAL A 231 5.74 21.60 9.58
C VAL A 231 6.38 22.94 9.22
N PRO A 232 7.14 23.62 10.10
CA PRO A 232 7.85 24.83 9.70
C PRO A 232 8.90 24.58 8.61
N ALA A 233 9.57 23.43 8.63
CA ALA A 233 10.50 23.06 7.58
C ALA A 233 9.79 22.90 6.21
N PHE A 234 8.63 22.23 6.16
CA PHE A 234 7.80 22.15 4.95
C PHE A 234 7.33 23.53 4.47
N LYS A 235 6.91 24.43 5.38
CA LYS A 235 6.52 25.80 5.02
C LYS A 235 7.69 26.60 4.44
N SER A 236 8.91 26.42 4.98
CA SER A 236 10.11 27.05 4.43
C SER A 236 10.45 26.53 3.03
N LEU A 237 10.22 25.24 2.77
CA LEU A 237 10.41 24.64 1.46
C LEU A 237 9.33 25.05 0.45
N ALA A 238 8.10 25.30 0.90
CA ALA A 238 6.97 25.66 0.05
C ALA A 238 7.24 26.93 -0.77
N MET A 239 8.04 27.85 -0.24
CA MET A 239 8.50 29.06 -0.93
C MET A 239 9.26 28.76 -2.23
N PHE A 240 9.99 27.65 -2.28
CA PHE A 240 10.82 27.28 -3.42
C PHE A 240 10.10 26.41 -4.45
N PHE A 241 8.79 26.20 -4.33
CA PHE A 241 8.03 25.31 -5.21
C PHE A 241 7.87 25.84 -6.64
N ASP A 242 8.33 25.08 -7.63
CA ASP A 242 8.20 25.37 -9.07
C ASP A 242 6.81 24.92 -9.58
N GLY A 243 5.77 25.68 -9.24
CA GLY A 243 4.41 25.42 -9.71
C GLY A 243 3.44 26.59 -9.51
N LYS A 244 2.28 26.52 -10.18
CA LYS A 244 1.23 27.56 -10.10
C LYS A 244 0.36 27.46 -8.84
N GLN A 245 0.42 26.34 -8.15
CA GLN A 245 -0.38 26.07 -6.96
C GLN A 245 0.40 26.46 -5.70
N ASP A 246 -0.31 26.92 -4.68
CA ASP A 246 0.30 27.16 -3.39
C ASP A 246 0.65 25.83 -2.71
N ALA A 247 1.95 25.57 -2.54
CA ALA A 247 2.46 24.37 -1.89
C ALA A 247 2.04 24.27 -0.42
N ASN A 248 1.72 25.40 0.24
CA ASN A 248 1.24 25.40 1.62
C ASN A 248 -0.10 24.67 1.79
N LYS A 249 -0.90 24.58 0.73
CA LYS A 249 -2.16 23.82 0.74
C LYS A 249 -1.96 22.32 0.98
N PHE A 250 -0.78 21.80 0.65
CA PHE A 250 -0.44 20.39 0.79
C PHE A 250 0.32 20.12 2.10
N ILE A 251 0.26 21.01 3.09
CA ILE A 251 0.89 20.84 4.40
C ILE A 251 -0.22 20.65 5.44
N GLU A 252 -0.32 19.44 6.00
CA GLU A 252 -1.30 19.12 7.04
C GLU A 252 -0.65 19.21 8.43
N ALA A 253 -0.92 20.30 9.13
CA ALA A 253 -0.41 20.57 10.47
C ALA A 253 -1.24 19.89 11.58
N ASP A 254 -2.47 19.48 11.30
CA ASP A 254 -3.37 18.92 12.32
C ASP A 254 -3.00 17.48 12.69
N PRO A 255 -2.83 17.14 13.99
CA PRO A 255 -2.48 15.80 14.44
C PRO A 255 -3.52 14.72 14.10
N ASP A 256 -4.79 15.11 14.04
CA ASP A 256 -5.93 14.20 13.79
C ASP A 256 -6.46 14.29 12.35
N ALA A 257 -5.67 14.82 11.42
CA ALA A 257 -6.05 14.86 10.02
C ALA A 257 -6.30 13.43 9.47
N PRO A 258 -7.34 13.23 8.63
CA PRO A 258 -7.60 11.95 7.98
C PRO A 258 -6.43 11.59 7.07
N PHE A 259 -6.09 10.30 7.09
CA PHE A 259 -4.91 9.76 6.40
C PHE A 259 -4.87 10.09 4.89
N GLU A 260 -6.02 10.23 4.23
CA GLU A 260 -6.08 10.63 2.82
C GLU A 260 -5.45 12.00 2.54
N ARG A 261 -5.55 12.96 3.46
CA ARG A 261 -4.89 14.26 3.31
C ARG A 261 -3.38 14.16 3.52
N VAL A 262 -2.96 13.37 4.51
CA VAL A 262 -1.56 13.08 4.78
C VAL A 262 -0.91 12.36 3.59
N ARG A 263 -1.60 11.39 3.00
CA ARG A 263 -1.18 10.70 1.78
C ARG A 263 -0.98 11.67 0.62
N LYS A 264 -1.94 12.57 0.36
CA LYS A 264 -1.84 13.58 -0.69
C LYS A 264 -0.69 14.56 -0.45
N MET A 265 -0.44 14.93 0.81
CA MET A 265 0.74 15.72 1.20
C MET A 265 2.03 15.01 0.74
N TYR A 266 2.25 13.76 1.16
CA TYR A 266 3.48 13.05 0.78
C TYR A 266 3.56 12.74 -0.73
N GLU A 267 2.45 12.49 -1.42
CA GLU A 267 2.42 12.33 -2.88
C GLU A 267 2.84 13.61 -3.62
N PHE A 268 2.47 14.79 -3.11
CA PHE A 268 2.92 16.08 -3.62
C PHE A 268 4.40 16.30 -3.35
N TRP A 269 4.84 16.11 -2.10
CA TRP A 269 6.22 16.35 -1.68
C TRP A 269 7.22 15.35 -2.30
N ALA A 270 6.79 14.13 -2.62
CA ALA A 270 7.60 13.17 -3.38
C ALA A 270 7.89 13.63 -4.82
N LYS A 271 7.00 14.45 -5.40
CA LYS A 271 7.12 15.05 -6.74
C LYS A 271 7.55 16.51 -6.68
N PHE A 272 8.03 16.99 -5.53
CA PHE A 272 8.41 18.37 -5.31
C PHE A 272 9.55 18.77 -6.26
N LYS A 273 9.36 19.90 -6.95
CA LYS A 273 10.36 20.49 -7.81
C LYS A 273 10.68 21.89 -7.31
N SER A 274 11.96 22.13 -7.03
CA SER A 274 12.45 23.43 -6.58
C SER A 274 12.78 24.33 -7.79
N TRP A 275 12.37 25.60 -7.76
CA TRP A 275 12.84 26.62 -8.71
C TRP A 275 14.18 27.24 -8.29
N ARG A 276 14.67 26.92 -7.09
CA ARG A 276 15.89 27.47 -6.52
C ARG A 276 17.08 27.23 -7.46
N GLU A 277 17.83 28.29 -7.69
CA GLU A 277 19.09 28.27 -8.42
C GLU A 277 20.24 28.54 -7.44
N PHE A 278 21.46 28.14 -7.81
CA PHE A 278 22.64 28.30 -6.95
C PHE A 278 23.74 29.09 -7.69
N PRO A 279 23.55 30.39 -7.95
CA PRO A 279 24.50 31.20 -8.74
C PRO A 279 25.80 31.50 -7.97
N ALA A 280 25.77 31.30 -6.66
CA ALA A 280 26.83 31.69 -5.75
C ALA A 280 28.08 30.82 -5.80
N ASN A 281 28.00 29.63 -6.38
CA ASN A 281 29.10 28.67 -6.40
C ASN A 281 29.81 28.60 -7.77
N ASP A 282 29.61 29.63 -8.60
CA ASP A 282 30.39 29.84 -9.82
C ASP A 282 31.80 30.31 -9.40
N GLU A 283 32.71 29.37 -9.12
CA GLU A 283 34.09 29.65 -8.70
C GLU A 283 34.94 30.29 -9.81
N GLU A 284 34.61 30.05 -11.09
CA GLU A 284 35.37 30.60 -12.22
C GLU A 284 34.75 31.92 -12.71
N ASP A 285 35.53 32.99 -12.66
CA ASP A 285 35.12 34.30 -13.18
C ASP A 285 35.24 34.34 -14.72
N LEU A 286 34.13 34.54 -15.41
CA LEU A 286 34.07 34.60 -16.87
C LEU A 286 34.88 35.77 -17.45
N GLU A 287 35.18 36.78 -16.62
CA GLU A 287 36.01 37.94 -16.98
C GLU A 287 37.51 37.62 -16.96
N GLN A 288 37.93 36.57 -16.24
CA GLN A 288 39.32 36.08 -16.22
C GLN A 288 39.66 35.16 -17.40
N ALA A 289 38.72 34.95 -18.33
CA ALA A 289 38.94 34.13 -19.51
C ALA A 289 39.99 34.74 -20.45
N GLU A 290 41.10 34.04 -20.68
CA GLU A 290 42.13 34.48 -21.63
C GLU A 290 41.65 34.46 -23.08
N ASP A 291 40.75 33.53 -23.44
CA ASP A 291 40.19 33.41 -24.79
C ASP A 291 38.73 32.87 -24.76
N ARG A 292 38.03 32.96 -25.89
CA ARG A 292 36.66 32.47 -26.09
C ARG A 292 36.52 30.99 -25.74
N TYR A 293 37.54 30.17 -25.99
CA TYR A 293 37.51 28.77 -25.60
C TYR A 293 37.55 28.61 -24.08
N ALA A 294 38.44 29.33 -23.39
CA ALA A 294 38.51 29.35 -21.93
C ALA A 294 37.18 29.82 -21.32
N ARG A 295 36.55 30.86 -21.89
CA ARG A 295 35.22 31.31 -21.44
C ARG A 295 34.16 30.21 -21.55
N ARG A 296 34.11 29.48 -22.66
CA ARG A 296 33.16 28.36 -22.85
C ARG A 296 33.39 27.21 -21.87
N GLU A 297 34.65 26.93 -21.57
CA GLU A 297 35.01 25.88 -20.63
C GLU A 297 34.60 26.27 -19.20
N MET A 298 34.91 27.49 -18.78
CA MET A 298 34.46 28.01 -17.48
C MET A 298 32.93 28.08 -17.36
N GLU A 299 32.21 28.47 -18.42
CA GLU A 299 30.74 28.39 -18.45
C GLU A 299 30.22 26.96 -18.25
N ARG A 300 30.91 25.97 -18.86
CA ARG A 300 30.57 24.54 -18.73
C ARG A 300 30.83 24.04 -17.33
N GLU A 301 31.95 24.41 -16.72
CA GLU A 301 32.31 24.04 -15.35
C GLU A 301 31.36 24.67 -14.33
N ASN A 302 31.07 25.97 -14.44
CA ASN A 302 30.10 26.67 -13.60
C ASN A 302 28.70 26.05 -13.74
N LYS A 303 28.26 25.73 -14.97
CA LYS A 303 27.00 25.00 -15.19
C LYS A 303 27.02 23.62 -14.51
N ALA A 304 28.11 22.88 -14.61
CA ALA A 304 28.25 21.57 -13.96
C ALA A 304 28.24 21.69 -12.43
N LYS A 305 28.85 22.73 -11.84
CA LYS A 305 28.80 23.03 -10.40
C LYS A 305 27.35 23.32 -9.96
N ARG A 306 26.64 24.21 -10.67
CA ARG A 306 25.22 24.51 -10.41
C ARG A 306 24.32 23.27 -10.50
N GLU A 307 24.53 22.42 -11.50
CA GLU A 307 23.76 21.18 -11.64
C GLU A 307 24.05 20.18 -10.51
N LYS A 308 25.31 20.08 -10.04
CA LYS A 308 25.67 19.25 -8.89
C LYS A 308 24.98 19.73 -7.62
N GLU A 309 24.98 21.03 -7.36
CA GLU A 309 24.31 21.61 -6.18
C GLU A 309 22.80 21.43 -6.22
N LYS A 310 22.19 21.63 -7.39
CA LYS A 310 20.75 21.37 -7.59
C LYS A 310 20.40 19.91 -7.32
N LYS A 311 21.25 18.97 -7.74
CA LYS A 311 21.10 17.54 -7.43
C LYS A 311 21.25 17.27 -5.94
N LEU A 312 22.22 17.91 -5.27
CA LEU A 312 22.41 17.79 -3.82
C LEU A 312 21.23 18.34 -3.03
N ASP A 313 20.71 19.51 -3.39
CA ASP A 313 19.53 20.11 -2.76
C ASP A 313 18.28 19.25 -2.95
N THR A 314 18.05 18.77 -4.17
CA THR A 314 16.95 17.83 -4.47
C THR A 314 17.07 16.55 -3.63
N LYS A 315 18.29 16.00 -3.49
CA LYS A 315 18.56 14.84 -2.64
C LYS A 315 18.29 15.16 -1.16
N LYS A 316 18.73 16.33 -0.66
CA LYS A 316 18.45 16.77 0.72
C LYS A 316 16.94 16.84 0.98
N ILE A 317 16.18 17.49 0.11
CA ILE A 317 14.72 17.57 0.21
C ILE A 317 14.10 16.17 0.21
N LYS A 318 14.49 15.30 -0.73
CA LYS A 318 13.98 13.92 -0.80
C LYS A 318 14.25 13.14 0.49
N THR A 319 15.48 13.19 1.00
CA THR A 319 15.84 12.49 2.25
C THR A 319 15.09 13.06 3.46
N PHE A 320 14.79 14.36 3.47
CA PHE A 320 13.97 14.98 4.52
C PHE A 320 12.53 14.49 4.43
N VAL A 321 11.93 14.43 3.23
CA VAL A 321 10.57 13.93 3.03
C VAL A 321 10.45 12.47 3.46
N GLU A 322 11.41 11.62 3.09
CA GLU A 322 11.46 10.21 3.51
C GLU A 322 11.55 10.06 5.04
N ARG A 323 12.41 10.85 5.69
CA ARG A 323 12.55 10.87 7.15
C ARG A 323 11.29 11.40 7.84
N ALA A 324 10.67 12.43 7.28
CA ALA A 324 9.42 12.98 7.77
C ALA A 324 8.27 11.95 7.66
N GLU A 325 8.18 11.20 6.56
CA GLU A 325 7.17 10.15 6.39
C GLU A 325 7.38 8.97 7.37
N ALA A 326 8.63 8.66 7.70
CA ALA A 326 8.96 7.62 8.68
C ALA A 326 8.66 8.05 10.13
N ALA A 327 8.80 9.33 10.44
CA ALA A 327 8.60 9.88 11.78
C ALA A 327 7.14 10.35 12.05
N ASP A 328 6.31 10.57 11.03
CA ASP A 328 4.93 11.06 11.21
C ASP A 328 4.06 10.04 11.98
N PRO A 329 3.53 10.42 13.17
CA PRO A 329 2.69 9.53 13.99
C PRO A 329 1.49 8.95 13.24
N ARG A 330 0.88 9.70 12.31
CA ARG A 330 -0.30 9.30 11.56
C ARG A 330 0.04 8.19 10.56
N VAL A 331 1.20 8.30 9.92
CA VAL A 331 1.71 7.29 8.99
C VAL A 331 2.13 6.04 9.74
N ILE A 332 2.76 6.18 10.90
CA ILE A 332 3.14 5.05 11.77
C ILE A 332 1.89 4.26 12.19
N LYS A 333 0.85 4.94 12.70
CA LYS A 333 -0.44 4.32 13.07
C LYS A 333 -1.02 3.53 11.89
N LYS A 334 -1.09 4.13 10.70
CA LYS A 334 -1.64 3.45 9.52
C LYS A 334 -0.82 2.25 9.08
N LYS A 335 0.52 2.35 9.11
CA LYS A 335 1.42 1.24 8.78
C LYS A 335 1.29 0.08 9.79
N LEU A 336 1.02 0.36 11.07
CA LEU A 336 0.73 -0.66 12.07
C LEU A 336 -0.63 -1.33 11.80
N GLU A 337 -1.69 -0.56 11.59
CA GLU A 337 -3.01 -1.10 11.23
C GLU A 337 -2.97 -1.98 9.97
N GLU A 338 -2.22 -1.58 8.94
CA GLU A 338 -2.07 -2.37 7.71
C GLU A 338 -1.27 -3.66 7.95
N LYS A 339 -0.23 -3.61 8.79
CA LYS A 339 0.52 -4.81 9.20
C LYS A 339 -0.36 -5.77 9.96
N GLU A 340 -1.11 -5.29 10.95
CA GLU A 340 -2.06 -6.09 11.72
C GLU A 340 -3.16 -6.67 10.85
N ALA A 341 -3.73 -5.88 9.92
CA ALA A 341 -4.72 -6.37 8.96
C ALA A 341 -4.13 -7.43 8.01
N ARG A 342 -2.87 -7.27 7.59
CA ARG A 342 -2.17 -8.25 6.75
C ARG A 342 -1.85 -9.52 7.53
N GLU A 343 -1.44 -9.40 8.78
CA GLU A 343 -1.22 -10.53 9.69
C GLU A 343 -2.53 -11.23 9.98
N ALA A 344 -3.61 -10.53 10.32
CA ALA A 344 -4.95 -11.09 10.47
C ALA A 344 -5.42 -11.84 9.21
N LYS A 345 -5.18 -11.29 8.01
CA LYS A 345 -5.45 -11.99 6.73
C LYS A 345 -4.58 -13.24 6.54
N LYS A 346 -3.29 -13.20 6.94
CA LYS A 346 -2.39 -14.36 6.90
C LYS A 346 -2.77 -15.42 7.93
N HIS A 347 -3.19 -15.01 9.13
CA HIS A 347 -3.67 -15.88 10.19
C HIS A 347 -4.99 -16.52 9.80
N ALA A 348 -5.93 -15.77 9.21
CA ALA A 348 -7.19 -16.30 8.68
C ALA A 348 -6.97 -17.29 7.51
N LYS A 349 -6.05 -16.98 6.58
CA LYS A 349 -5.72 -17.88 5.46
C LYS A 349 -4.85 -19.08 5.88
N GLY A 350 -4.07 -18.92 6.95
CA GLY A 350 -3.16 -19.93 7.49
C GLY A 350 -3.80 -20.86 8.52
N ALA A 351 -4.93 -20.48 9.12
CA ALA A 351 -5.68 -21.32 10.06
C ALA A 351 -6.11 -22.64 9.41
N GLY A 352 -6.74 -22.59 8.23
CA GLY A 352 -7.14 -23.81 7.51
C GLY A 352 -5.97 -24.72 7.08
N ARG A 353 -4.78 -24.14 6.82
CA ARG A 353 -3.57 -24.93 6.49
C ARG A 353 -2.91 -25.53 7.73
N ARG A 354 -2.92 -24.83 8.85
CA ARG A 354 -2.38 -25.31 10.13
C ARG A 354 -3.27 -26.39 10.75
N GLU A 355 -4.60 -26.24 10.67
CA GLU A 355 -5.55 -27.26 11.12
C GLU A 355 -5.46 -28.54 10.27
N ALA A 356 -5.31 -28.42 8.95
CA ALA A 356 -5.11 -29.57 8.07
C ALA A 356 -3.77 -30.30 8.31
N GLU A 357 -2.69 -29.55 8.59
CA GLU A 357 -1.37 -30.15 8.88
C GLU A 357 -1.33 -30.82 10.26
N GLU A 358 -2.02 -30.26 11.26
CA GLU A 358 -2.11 -30.86 12.59
C GLU A 358 -3.02 -32.10 12.60
N ALA A 359 -4.12 -32.09 11.84
CA ALA A 359 -4.96 -33.27 11.62
C ALA A 359 -4.19 -34.39 10.90
N ALA A 360 -3.44 -34.06 9.84
CA ALA A 360 -2.63 -35.04 9.12
C ALA A 360 -1.50 -35.63 9.97
N LYS A 361 -0.88 -34.85 10.88
CA LYS A 361 0.11 -35.37 11.82
C LYS A 361 -0.50 -36.31 12.86
N LYS A 362 -1.66 -35.97 13.43
CA LYS A 362 -2.37 -36.85 14.37
C LYS A 362 -2.84 -38.14 13.70
N GLU A 363 -3.29 -38.07 12.45
CA GLU A 363 -3.68 -39.25 11.68
C GLU A 363 -2.48 -40.14 11.30
N ALA A 364 -1.35 -39.54 10.92
CA ALA A 364 -0.11 -40.27 10.66
C ALA A 364 0.47 -40.93 11.92
N GLU A 365 0.40 -40.26 13.07
CA GLU A 365 0.84 -40.81 14.36
C GLU A 365 -0.09 -41.94 14.84
N ALA A 366 -1.40 -41.79 14.68
CA ALA A 366 -2.38 -42.84 14.97
C ALA A 366 -2.19 -44.06 14.04
N ALA A 367 -1.93 -43.84 12.75
CA ALA A 367 -1.64 -44.91 11.80
C ALA A 367 -0.31 -45.62 12.10
N ALA A 368 0.74 -44.88 12.49
CA ALA A 368 2.01 -45.46 12.91
C ALA A 368 1.88 -46.28 14.21
N ALA A 369 1.11 -45.79 15.18
CA ALA A 369 0.83 -46.51 16.41
C ALA A 369 -0.01 -47.79 16.17
N ALA A 370 -1.00 -47.73 15.25
CA ALA A 370 -1.79 -48.89 14.86
C ALA A 370 -0.93 -49.94 14.12
N ALA A 371 -0.06 -49.51 13.21
CA ALA A 371 0.87 -50.40 12.50
C ALA A 371 1.89 -51.05 13.44
N ALA A 372 2.39 -50.32 14.45
CA ALA A 372 3.29 -50.85 15.45
C ALA A 372 2.61 -51.92 16.32
N LYS A 373 1.36 -51.70 16.74
CA LYS A 373 0.57 -52.70 17.48
C LYS A 373 0.29 -53.95 16.65
N ALA A 374 -0.12 -53.78 15.39
CA ALA A 374 -0.36 -54.91 14.49
C ALA A 374 0.91 -55.74 14.22
N ALA A 375 2.08 -55.10 14.16
CA ALA A 375 3.36 -55.79 13.98
C ALA A 375 3.82 -56.55 15.24
N GLU A 376 3.50 -56.06 16.44
CA GLU A 376 3.72 -56.82 17.69
C GLU A 376 2.78 -58.01 17.80
N ASP A 377 1.49 -57.82 17.50
CA ASP A 377 0.49 -58.88 17.56
C ASP A 377 0.80 -60.01 16.56
N ASP A 378 1.25 -59.69 15.35
CA ASP A 378 1.66 -60.69 14.34
C ASP A 378 2.93 -61.46 14.76
N LYS A 379 3.90 -60.79 15.40
CA LYS A 379 5.09 -61.46 15.96
C LYS A 379 4.72 -62.41 17.09
N LEU A 380 3.81 -62.00 17.99
CA LEU A 380 3.34 -62.83 19.09
C LEU A 380 2.54 -64.04 18.57
N ALA A 381 1.67 -63.83 17.57
CA ALA A 381 0.92 -64.90 16.91
C ALA A 381 1.85 -65.94 16.25
N LYS A 382 2.87 -65.49 15.51
CA LYS A 382 3.87 -66.38 14.89
C LYS A 382 4.70 -67.16 15.92
N ALA A 383 5.09 -66.51 17.02
CA ALA A 383 5.83 -67.18 18.10
C ALA A 383 4.98 -68.26 18.80
N ASN A 384 3.69 -68.00 19.03
CA ASN A 384 2.78 -68.96 19.62
C ASN A 384 2.45 -70.12 18.67
N ALA A 385 2.24 -69.84 17.38
CA ALA A 385 2.04 -70.87 16.36
C ALA A 385 3.24 -71.81 16.23
N LYS A 386 4.48 -71.28 16.28
CA LYS A 386 5.69 -72.10 16.25
C LYS A 386 5.82 -73.02 17.47
N LYS A 387 5.53 -72.50 18.67
CA LYS A 387 5.55 -73.29 19.92
C LYS A 387 4.52 -74.42 19.89
N GLU A 388 3.32 -74.16 19.35
CA GLU A 388 2.27 -75.18 19.28
C GLU A 388 2.60 -76.29 18.25
N LEU A 389 3.17 -75.91 17.10
CA LEU A 389 3.60 -76.87 16.09
C LEU A 389 4.76 -77.76 16.56
N GLU A 390 5.67 -77.24 17.37
CA GLU A 390 6.74 -78.04 18.00
C GLU A 390 6.19 -79.02 19.06
N LYS A 391 5.18 -78.63 19.85
CA LYS A 391 4.49 -79.53 20.79
C LYS A 391 3.79 -80.67 20.06
N GLN A 392 3.04 -80.36 19.00
CA GLN A 392 2.33 -81.35 18.19
C GLN A 392 3.30 -82.33 17.51
N LYS A 393 4.43 -81.85 16.97
CA LYS A 393 5.48 -82.72 16.42
C LYS A 393 6.10 -83.63 17.49
N LYS A 394 6.31 -83.14 18.71
CA LYS A 394 6.85 -83.96 19.81
C LYS A 394 5.86 -85.02 20.27
N ALA A 395 4.56 -84.70 20.33
CA ALA A 395 3.50 -85.65 20.65
C ALA A 395 3.38 -86.74 19.57
N LEU A 396 3.37 -86.34 18.29
CA LEU A 396 3.31 -87.28 17.16
C LEU A 396 4.52 -88.22 17.11
N ARG A 397 5.73 -87.74 17.40
CA ARG A 397 6.93 -88.60 17.47
C ARG A 397 6.83 -89.67 18.56
N LYS A 398 6.23 -89.34 19.72
CA LYS A 398 6.05 -90.29 20.82
C LYS A 398 5.06 -91.40 20.45
N GLU A 399 3.91 -91.06 19.87
CA GLU A 399 2.92 -92.07 19.47
C GLU A 399 3.43 -92.95 18.31
N LYS A 400 4.17 -92.39 17.35
CA LYS A 400 4.84 -93.20 16.30
C LYS A 400 5.88 -94.16 16.88
N ALA A 401 6.61 -93.75 17.93
CA ALA A 401 7.55 -94.66 18.61
C ALA A 401 6.80 -95.77 19.35
N ARG A 402 5.69 -95.45 20.03
CA ARG A 402 4.82 -96.41 20.70
C ARG A 402 4.22 -97.42 19.72
N LEU A 403 3.78 -96.98 18.54
CA LEU A 403 3.24 -97.86 17.51
C LEU A 403 4.29 -98.88 17.03
N ARG A 404 5.54 -98.44 16.82
CA ARG A 404 6.64 -99.34 16.43
C ARG A 404 6.96 -100.37 17.50
N GLU A 405 6.98 -99.96 18.77
CA GLU A 405 7.23 -100.87 19.89
C GLU A 405 6.13 -101.92 20.03
N ILE A 406 4.85 -101.51 19.89
CA ILE A 406 3.74 -102.45 19.90
C ILE A 406 3.82 -103.41 18.70
N ALA A 407 4.15 -102.90 17.52
CA ALA A 407 4.29 -103.73 16.32
C ALA A 407 5.44 -104.73 16.42
N SER A 408 6.57 -104.40 17.07
CA SER A 408 7.68 -105.34 17.25
C SER A 408 7.37 -106.46 18.25
N THR A 409 6.45 -106.26 19.21
CA THR A 409 6.02 -107.36 20.10
C THR A 409 5.28 -108.48 19.40
N ALA A 410 4.70 -108.21 18.21
CA ALA A 410 4.01 -109.18 17.38
C ALA A 410 4.89 -109.80 16.28
N GLU A 411 6.19 -109.44 16.24
CA GLU A 411 7.13 -109.86 15.20
C GLU A 411 7.31 -111.40 15.22
N GLY A 412 7.01 -112.05 14.10
CA GLY A 412 7.01 -113.52 13.96
C GLY A 412 5.63 -114.18 13.98
N TRP A 413 4.55 -113.42 14.17
CA TRP A 413 3.18 -113.92 14.02
C TRP A 413 2.74 -114.03 12.56
N VAL A 414 1.88 -115.00 12.23
CA VAL A 414 1.40 -115.22 10.85
C VAL A 414 0.57 -114.02 10.37
N GLY A 415 1.01 -113.39 9.28
CA GLY A 415 0.34 -112.22 8.69
C GLY A 415 0.78 -110.87 9.25
N HIS A 416 1.84 -110.83 10.07
CA HIS A 416 2.44 -109.58 10.56
C HIS A 416 2.86 -108.65 9.39
N PRO A 417 2.42 -107.37 9.37
CA PRO A 417 2.86 -106.40 8.36
C PRO A 417 4.32 -106.03 8.54
N GLY A 418 5.12 -106.10 7.49
CA GLY A 418 6.57 -105.87 7.58
C GLY A 418 6.93 -104.49 8.12
N GLU A 419 8.20 -104.29 8.47
CA GLU A 419 8.70 -103.00 8.98
C GLU A 419 8.38 -101.82 8.05
N GLU A 420 8.34 -102.06 6.73
CA GLU A 420 7.95 -101.08 5.71
C GLU A 420 6.47 -100.66 5.81
N ASP A 421 5.57 -101.61 6.10
CA ASP A 421 4.13 -101.36 6.25
C ASP A 421 3.84 -100.61 7.57
N VAL A 422 4.56 -100.94 8.65
CA VAL A 422 4.47 -100.23 9.94
C VAL A 422 4.96 -98.79 9.81
N GLU A 423 5.98 -98.53 8.98
CA GLU A 423 6.41 -97.17 8.65
C GLU A 423 5.41 -96.43 7.75
N GLU A 424 4.72 -97.11 6.85
CA GLU A 424 3.61 -96.53 6.08
C GLU A 424 2.45 -96.10 7.00
N LEU A 425 2.07 -96.95 7.96
CA LEU A 425 1.09 -96.61 9.01
C LEU A 425 1.53 -95.38 9.81
N CYS A 426 2.79 -95.37 10.25
CA CYS A 426 3.37 -94.23 10.94
C CYS A 426 3.38 -92.97 10.07
N GLY A 427 3.58 -93.08 8.76
CA GLY A 427 3.66 -91.96 7.82
C GLY A 427 2.30 -91.36 7.46
N ALA A 428 1.28 -92.19 7.28
CA ALA A 428 0.00 -91.79 6.70
C ALA A 428 -1.12 -91.55 7.72
N LEU A 429 -1.05 -92.13 8.93
CA LEU A 429 -2.07 -91.92 9.96
C LEU A 429 -1.86 -90.61 10.74
N SER A 430 -2.97 -90.01 11.18
CA SER A 430 -2.98 -88.84 12.06
C SER A 430 -2.60 -89.20 13.50
N PHE A 431 -2.25 -88.21 14.32
CA PHE A 431 -1.94 -88.41 15.74
C PHE A 431 -3.05 -89.20 16.46
N ASP A 432 -4.31 -88.80 16.29
CA ASP A 432 -5.43 -89.43 16.96
C ASP A 432 -5.64 -90.86 16.48
N ALA A 433 -5.48 -91.13 15.17
CA ALA A 433 -5.62 -92.46 14.61
C ALA A 433 -4.50 -93.42 15.10
N ILE A 434 -3.24 -92.95 15.11
CA ILE A 434 -2.11 -93.71 15.66
C ILE A 434 -2.35 -94.00 17.14
N LYS A 435 -2.77 -92.99 17.92
CA LYS A 435 -3.05 -93.17 19.34
C LYS A 435 -4.17 -94.18 19.58
N THR A 436 -5.30 -94.08 18.87
CA THR A 436 -6.39 -95.05 19.00
C THR A 436 -5.98 -96.47 18.64
N LEU A 437 -5.08 -96.62 17.68
CA LEU A 437 -4.57 -97.91 17.27
C LEU A 437 -3.58 -98.50 18.29
N CYS A 438 -2.69 -97.66 18.83
CA CYS A 438 -1.85 -98.03 19.97
C CYS A 438 -2.68 -98.43 21.19
N ASP A 439 -3.68 -97.64 21.57
CA ASP A 439 -4.54 -97.89 22.74
C ASP A 439 -5.36 -99.18 22.58
N ALA A 440 -5.79 -99.53 21.36
CA ALA A 440 -6.51 -100.77 21.08
C ALA A 440 -5.61 -102.03 21.01
N ALA A 441 -4.33 -101.85 20.68
CA ALA A 441 -3.34 -102.93 20.56
C ALA A 441 -2.54 -103.16 21.84
N GLU A 442 -2.52 -102.19 22.77
CA GLU A 442 -1.79 -102.28 24.04
C GLU A 442 -2.38 -103.36 24.96
N GLY A 443 -1.58 -104.37 25.29
CA GLY A 443 -1.98 -105.49 26.14
C GLY A 443 -2.85 -106.56 25.46
N ALA A 444 -3.07 -106.45 24.14
CA ALA A 444 -3.78 -107.44 23.35
C ALA A 444 -2.84 -108.60 22.91
N ASP A 445 -3.43 -109.75 22.56
CA ASP A 445 -2.69 -110.89 22.00
C ASP A 445 -2.10 -110.56 20.62
N ALA A 446 -0.96 -111.16 20.27
CA ALA A 446 -0.23 -110.89 19.03
C ALA A 446 -1.10 -111.03 17.77
N GLY A 447 -2.10 -111.91 17.76
CA GLY A 447 -3.04 -112.03 16.65
C GLY A 447 -3.97 -110.82 16.48
N VAL A 448 -4.40 -110.20 17.59
CA VAL A 448 -5.28 -109.02 17.58
C VAL A 448 -4.50 -107.77 17.18
N VAL A 449 -3.22 -107.67 17.58
CA VAL A 449 -2.30 -106.61 17.16
C VAL A 449 -2.09 -106.65 15.65
N VAL A 450 -1.81 -107.84 15.08
CA VAL A 450 -1.64 -108.03 13.63
C VAL A 450 -2.93 -107.72 12.88
N GLU A 451 -4.08 -108.18 13.34
CA GLU A 451 -5.38 -107.89 12.70
C GLU A 451 -5.69 -106.38 12.70
N GLY A 452 -5.36 -105.67 13.79
CA GLY A 452 -5.51 -104.22 13.90
C GLY A 452 -4.61 -103.46 12.93
N LEU A 453 -3.34 -103.86 12.81
CA LEU A 453 -2.39 -103.26 11.88
C LEU A 453 -2.78 -103.51 10.41
N CYS A 454 -3.17 -104.74 10.05
CA CYS A 454 -3.63 -105.08 8.70
C CYS A 454 -4.90 -104.32 8.30
N LYS A 455 -5.87 -104.16 9.23
CA LYS A 455 -7.08 -103.37 8.98
C LYS A 455 -6.76 -101.90 8.73
N ALA A 456 -5.82 -101.34 9.49
CA ALA A 456 -5.38 -99.96 9.30
C ALA A 456 -4.66 -99.74 7.96
N LEU A 457 -3.85 -100.70 7.52
CA LEU A 457 -3.20 -100.68 6.19
C LEU A 457 -4.23 -100.74 5.06
N ALA A 458 -5.19 -101.67 5.13
CA ALA A 458 -6.28 -101.74 4.16
C ALA A 458 -7.12 -100.45 4.10
N GLY A 459 -7.27 -99.77 5.25
CA GLY A 459 -7.89 -98.45 5.35
C GLY A 459 -7.11 -97.36 4.59
N ILE A 460 -5.77 -97.41 4.61
CA ILE A 460 -4.91 -96.46 3.88
C ILE A 460 -4.95 -96.76 2.38
N GLU A 461 -4.92 -98.03 1.97
CA GLU A 461 -5.00 -98.41 0.56
C GLU A 461 -6.34 -98.03 -0.08
N SER A 462 -7.45 -98.23 0.65
CA SER A 462 -8.78 -97.80 0.21
C SER A 462 -8.87 -96.27 0.11
N ALA A 463 -8.33 -95.54 1.09
CA ALA A 463 -8.27 -94.07 1.03
C ALA A 463 -7.40 -93.56 -0.14
N LYS A 464 -6.24 -94.19 -0.42
CA LYS A 464 -5.40 -93.87 -1.59
C LYS A 464 -6.12 -94.14 -2.91
N SER A 465 -6.90 -95.22 -2.98
CA SER A 465 -7.72 -95.57 -4.14
C SER A 465 -8.83 -94.54 -4.38
N ASP A 466 -9.51 -94.11 -3.32
CA ASP A 466 -10.58 -93.12 -3.42
C ASP A 466 -10.04 -91.72 -3.73
N ALA A 467 -8.87 -91.35 -3.19
CA ALA A 467 -8.17 -90.12 -3.58
C ALA A 467 -7.76 -90.13 -5.06
N ARG A 468 -7.32 -91.27 -5.61
CA ARG A 468 -7.05 -91.42 -7.05
C ARG A 468 -8.32 -91.26 -7.90
N LYS A 469 -9.46 -91.78 -7.44
CA LYS A 469 -10.75 -91.60 -8.12
C LYS A 469 -11.21 -90.15 -8.08
N GLN A 470 -11.09 -89.48 -6.93
CA GLN A 470 -11.45 -88.06 -6.78
C GLN A 470 -10.54 -87.15 -7.61
N ALA A 471 -9.23 -87.42 -7.65
CA ALA A 471 -8.30 -86.68 -8.50
C ALA A 471 -8.59 -86.89 -10.00
N ALA A 472 -9.01 -88.10 -10.39
CA ALA A 472 -9.46 -88.37 -11.76
C ALA A 472 -10.77 -87.64 -12.10
N GLU A 473 -11.72 -87.56 -11.15
CA GLU A 473 -12.95 -86.76 -11.31
C GLU A 473 -12.67 -85.25 -11.35
N GLU A 474 -11.75 -84.74 -10.52
CA GLU A 474 -11.38 -83.32 -10.52
C GLU A 474 -10.61 -82.94 -11.78
N ALA A 475 -9.73 -83.82 -12.28
CA ALA A 475 -9.09 -83.66 -13.58
C ALA A 475 -10.12 -83.68 -14.74
N ALA A 476 -11.11 -84.58 -14.68
CA ALA A 476 -12.20 -84.62 -15.65
C ALA A 476 -13.08 -83.35 -15.59
N LYS A 477 -13.35 -82.82 -14.38
CA LYS A 477 -14.06 -81.54 -14.19
C LYS A 477 -13.26 -80.35 -14.70
N ARG A 478 -11.93 -80.34 -14.52
CA ARG A 478 -11.05 -79.29 -15.08
C ARG A 478 -11.03 -79.32 -16.61
N VAL A 479 -10.95 -80.50 -17.22
CA VAL A 479 -11.02 -80.66 -18.68
C VAL A 479 -12.42 -80.30 -19.22
N ALA A 480 -13.49 -80.58 -18.47
CA ALA A 480 -14.85 -80.15 -18.82
C ALA A 480 -15.06 -78.63 -18.66
N ALA A 481 -14.46 -78.02 -17.64
CA ALA A 481 -14.46 -76.57 -17.43
C ALA A 481 -13.64 -75.84 -18.52
N GLU A 482 -12.53 -76.43 -18.98
CA GLU A 482 -11.72 -75.89 -20.08
C GLU A 482 -12.47 -75.95 -21.42
N LYS A 483 -13.28 -77.00 -21.66
CA LYS A 483 -14.19 -77.10 -22.82
C LYS A 483 -15.42 -76.19 -22.73
N ALA A 484 -15.85 -75.79 -21.54
CA ALA A 484 -16.93 -74.83 -21.33
C ALA A 484 -16.47 -73.36 -21.33
N SER A 485 -15.15 -73.11 -21.30
CA SER A 485 -14.53 -71.77 -21.27
C SER A 485 -13.91 -71.34 -22.60
N SER A 486 -14.15 -72.04 -23.71
CA SER A 486 -13.73 -71.59 -25.06
C SER A 486 -14.75 -70.67 -25.74
N ASP A 487 -15.67 -70.07 -24.99
CA ASP A 487 -16.45 -68.92 -25.41
C ASP A 487 -16.48 -67.91 -24.24
N GLY A 488 -15.75 -66.81 -24.38
CA GLY A 488 -15.72 -65.71 -23.40
C GLY A 488 -14.39 -65.56 -22.63
N GLY A 489 -13.40 -64.91 -23.24
CA GLY A 489 -12.13 -64.57 -22.60
C GLY A 489 -11.39 -63.44 -23.31
N GLY A 490 -12.05 -62.31 -23.51
CA GLY A 490 -11.45 -61.11 -24.10
C GLY A 490 -10.44 -60.46 -23.15
N ALA A 491 -9.16 -60.52 -23.50
CA ALA A 491 -8.20 -59.51 -23.06
C ALA A 491 -8.64 -58.16 -23.63
N ALA A 492 -8.81 -57.14 -22.76
CA ALA A 492 -9.15 -55.79 -23.17
C ALA A 492 -8.07 -55.27 -24.13
N LYS A 493 -8.36 -55.33 -25.43
CA LYS A 493 -7.60 -54.64 -26.47
C LYS A 493 -7.87 -53.15 -26.30
N SER A 494 -6.84 -52.37 -25.97
CA SER A 494 -6.86 -50.92 -26.20
C SER A 494 -7.27 -50.68 -27.65
N GLU A 495 -8.11 -49.69 -27.91
CA GLU A 495 -8.54 -49.38 -29.28
C GLU A 495 -7.31 -49.20 -30.20
N PRO A 496 -7.37 -49.68 -31.45
CA PRO A 496 -6.27 -49.55 -32.39
C PRO A 496 -5.80 -48.10 -32.52
N TRP A 497 -4.51 -47.89 -32.77
CA TRP A 497 -3.92 -46.59 -33.10
C TRP A 497 -3.87 -46.45 -34.61
N ASP A 498 -5.04 -46.42 -35.24
CA ASP A 498 -5.25 -46.43 -36.69
C ASP A 498 -5.40 -45.03 -37.31
N ASP A 499 -5.62 -44.01 -36.47
CA ASP A 499 -5.80 -42.63 -36.91
C ASP A 499 -4.45 -41.89 -36.99
N GLU A 500 -4.00 -41.53 -38.20
CA GLU A 500 -2.73 -40.80 -38.41
C GLU A 500 -2.70 -39.44 -37.71
N ASP A 501 -3.84 -38.76 -37.61
CA ASP A 501 -3.93 -37.47 -36.94
C ASP A 501 -3.89 -37.60 -35.42
N GLU A 502 -4.35 -38.73 -34.85
CA GLU A 502 -4.18 -39.08 -33.45
C GLU A 502 -2.69 -39.30 -33.12
N LEU A 503 -1.94 -39.95 -34.02
CA LEU A 503 -0.49 -40.16 -33.87
C LEU A 503 0.31 -38.85 -33.97
N LYS A 504 -0.03 -37.98 -34.92
CA LYS A 504 0.58 -36.62 -35.02
C LYS A 504 0.27 -35.79 -33.78
N LEU A 505 -0.93 -35.92 -33.21
CA LEU A 505 -1.32 -35.24 -31.99
C LEU A 505 -0.56 -35.77 -30.77
N LEU A 506 -0.35 -37.09 -30.68
CA LEU A 506 0.48 -37.74 -29.66
C LEU A 506 1.94 -37.27 -29.75
N ASP A 507 2.51 -37.21 -30.95
CA ASP A 507 3.87 -36.71 -31.17
C ASP A 507 4.01 -35.25 -30.71
N LYS A 508 3.06 -34.39 -31.12
CA LYS A 508 3.02 -32.98 -30.70
C LYS A 508 2.88 -32.82 -29.19
N ALA A 509 2.02 -33.61 -28.55
CA ALA A 509 1.81 -33.58 -27.11
C ALA A 509 3.08 -34.01 -26.36
N CYS A 510 3.70 -35.11 -26.78
CA CYS A 510 4.90 -35.66 -26.15
C CYS A 510 6.17 -34.82 -26.36
N ASN A 511 6.36 -34.26 -27.56
CA ASN A 511 7.63 -33.65 -27.95
C ASN A 511 7.61 -32.12 -27.94
N GLN A 512 6.45 -31.46 -28.11
CA GLN A 512 6.36 -29.99 -28.16
C GLN A 512 5.67 -29.38 -26.92
N LYS A 513 4.64 -30.04 -26.39
CA LYS A 513 3.84 -29.49 -25.27
C LYS A 513 4.34 -29.93 -23.90
N PHE A 514 4.67 -31.21 -23.75
CA PHE A 514 5.07 -31.81 -22.47
C PHE A 514 6.42 -32.52 -22.58
N PRO A 515 7.54 -31.76 -22.68
CA PRO A 515 8.87 -32.31 -22.84
C PRO A 515 9.32 -33.09 -21.58
N MET A 516 10.33 -33.95 -21.76
CA MET A 516 10.89 -34.79 -20.68
C MET A 516 11.31 -33.94 -19.47
N GLY A 517 10.84 -34.33 -18.27
CA GLY A 517 11.15 -33.66 -16.99
C GLY A 517 9.94 -33.02 -16.29
N THR A 518 8.79 -32.93 -16.96
CA THR A 518 7.53 -32.51 -16.32
C THR A 518 7.00 -33.61 -15.40
N LYS A 519 6.65 -33.24 -14.15
CA LYS A 519 5.91 -34.13 -13.23
C LYS A 519 4.54 -34.43 -13.85
N GLU A 520 4.08 -35.68 -13.73
CA GLU A 520 2.78 -36.16 -14.26
C GLU A 520 2.66 -36.07 -15.80
N ARG A 521 3.78 -36.15 -16.53
CA ARG A 521 3.82 -36.04 -18.00
C ARG A 521 2.76 -36.92 -18.70
N TRP A 522 2.65 -38.19 -18.33
CA TRP A 522 1.76 -39.13 -19.01
C TRP A 522 0.28 -38.89 -18.74
N GLU A 523 -0.05 -38.33 -17.57
CA GLU A 523 -1.42 -37.93 -17.23
C GLU A 523 -1.83 -36.73 -18.06
N ARG A 524 -0.98 -35.69 -18.13
CA ARG A 524 -1.23 -34.50 -18.96
C ARG A 524 -1.29 -34.80 -20.45
N VAL A 525 -0.48 -35.73 -20.95
CA VAL A 525 -0.55 -36.15 -22.37
C VAL A 525 -1.83 -36.95 -22.64
N GLY A 526 -2.27 -37.81 -21.71
CA GLY A 526 -3.54 -38.54 -21.82
C GLY A 526 -4.76 -37.62 -21.80
N GLU A 527 -4.76 -36.62 -20.90
CA GLU A 527 -5.80 -35.57 -20.85
C GLU A 527 -5.84 -34.77 -22.15
N TYR A 528 -4.67 -34.33 -22.64
CA TYR A 528 -4.58 -33.55 -23.88
C TYR A 528 -5.06 -34.34 -25.11
N LEU A 529 -4.77 -35.64 -25.19
CA LEU A 529 -5.29 -36.51 -26.24
C LEU A 529 -6.78 -36.78 -26.10
N THR A 530 -7.30 -36.84 -24.89
CA THR A 530 -8.74 -37.00 -24.64
C THR A 530 -9.51 -35.71 -24.96
N GLU A 531 -8.89 -34.54 -24.78
CA GLU A 531 -9.51 -33.23 -25.05
C GLU A 531 -9.44 -32.84 -26.53
N HIS A 532 -8.36 -33.19 -27.23
CA HIS A 532 -8.11 -32.75 -28.60
C HIS A 532 -8.10 -33.88 -29.64
N GLY A 533 -8.13 -35.13 -29.20
CA GLY A 533 -8.14 -36.30 -30.06
C GLY A 533 -9.55 -36.89 -30.23
N PRO A 534 -9.72 -37.81 -31.19
CA PRO A 534 -11.00 -38.44 -31.47
C PRO A 534 -11.41 -39.48 -30.42
N ARG A 535 -10.46 -39.98 -29.61
CA ARG A 535 -10.65 -41.10 -28.67
C ARG A 535 -10.04 -40.75 -27.31
N ALA A 536 -10.66 -41.23 -26.23
CA ALA A 536 -10.12 -41.08 -24.88
C ALA A 536 -8.96 -42.06 -24.68
N ARG A 537 -7.80 -41.55 -24.27
CA ARG A 537 -6.58 -42.36 -24.06
C ARG A 537 -6.07 -42.21 -22.64
N THR A 538 -5.80 -43.33 -21.98
CA THR A 538 -5.27 -43.34 -20.62
C THR A 538 -3.76 -43.09 -20.60
N ALA A 539 -3.24 -42.60 -19.47
CA ALA A 539 -1.80 -42.36 -19.28
C ALA A 539 -0.94 -43.60 -19.57
N LYS A 540 -1.45 -44.80 -19.29
CA LYS A 540 -0.76 -46.07 -19.54
C LYS A 540 -0.69 -46.39 -21.04
N GLU A 541 -1.77 -46.20 -21.78
CA GLU A 541 -1.82 -46.48 -23.23
C GLU A 541 -0.92 -45.54 -24.02
N VAL A 542 -0.94 -44.25 -23.69
CA VAL A 542 -0.08 -43.21 -24.28
C VAL A 542 1.40 -43.51 -24.05
N MET A 543 1.76 -43.90 -22.81
CA MET A 543 3.14 -44.26 -22.48
C MET A 543 3.60 -45.51 -23.23
N VAL A 544 2.76 -46.54 -23.31
CA VAL A 544 3.07 -47.79 -24.03
C VAL A 544 3.22 -47.51 -25.52
N ARG A 545 2.34 -46.71 -26.13
CA ARG A 545 2.43 -46.35 -27.55
C ARG A 545 3.69 -45.54 -27.86
N TYR A 546 4.01 -44.53 -27.05
CA TYR A 546 5.23 -43.73 -27.23
C TYR A 546 6.51 -44.58 -27.10
N LYS A 547 6.54 -45.54 -26.17
CA LYS A 547 7.67 -46.45 -25.98
C LYS A 547 7.81 -47.50 -27.09
N ALA A 548 6.70 -47.87 -27.74
CA ALA A 548 6.71 -48.79 -28.88
C ALA A 548 7.28 -48.16 -30.16
N GLY A 549 7.63 -46.87 -30.14
CA GLY A 549 7.84 -46.07 -31.34
C GLY A 549 6.50 -45.62 -31.88
N LEU A 550 6.37 -44.31 -32.13
CA LEU A 550 5.21 -43.74 -32.82
C LEU A 550 4.85 -44.55 -34.08
#